data_AF-A0A8C5JD87-F1
#
_entry.id   AF-A0A8C5JD87-F1
#
_cell.length_a   1.000
_cell.length_b   1.000
_cell.length_c   1.000
_cell.angle_alpha   90.00
_cell.angle_beta   90.00
_cell.angle_gamma   90.00
#
_symmetry.space_group_name_H-M   'P 1'
#
loop_
_entity.id
_entity.type
_entity.pdbx_description
1 polymer ?
#
loop_
_entity_poly.entity_id
_entity_poly.type
_entity_poly.pdbx_seq_one_letter_code
_entity_poly.pdbx_strand_id
1 'polypeptide(L)'
;MLSKEAASNEKWRFPIWPEWNDADINAEKWDTGKAGKEKPGKGQISPAFDDPEGKIKLPASLKVHSWKRPQEFLTKEVPVIVQNETSFDLVSANEHIFCCELMRWIVSEIYALWRIYNENSLNSETPTVVWKPWEHIYGLCKSAKEPIIVYNKFGKYALKLYWMVSGFLQ
;
A
#
# COMPACT_ATOMS: atom_id res chain seq x y z
N MET A 1 46.63 -17.84 31.02
CA MET A 1 46.08 -17.03 29.92
C MET A 1 44.74 -17.64 29.53
N LEU A 2 43.65 -17.10 30.04
CA LEU A 2 42.28 -17.46 29.61
C LEU A 2 41.86 -16.41 28.60
N SER A 3 41.81 -16.81 27.34
CA SER A 3 41.32 -15.98 26.23
C SER A 3 39.81 -15.86 26.38
N LYS A 4 39.32 -14.63 26.52
CA LYS A 4 37.87 -14.32 26.45
C LYS A 4 37.39 -14.59 25.03
N GLU A 5 36.49 -15.57 24.87
CA GLU A 5 35.64 -15.63 23.68
C GLU A 5 34.74 -14.40 23.68
N ALA A 6 34.93 -13.54 22.69
CA ALA A 6 34.00 -12.46 22.40
C ALA A 6 32.74 -13.10 21.79
N ALA A 7 31.65 -13.08 22.56
CA ALA A 7 30.32 -13.36 22.02
C ALA A 7 30.06 -12.37 20.87
N SER A 8 29.92 -12.89 19.66
CA SER A 8 29.50 -12.11 18.50
C SER A 8 28.07 -11.63 18.75
N ASN A 9 27.95 -10.33 19.00
CA ASN A 9 26.68 -9.65 19.16
C ASN A 9 26.11 -9.37 17.76
N GLU A 10 25.72 -10.44 17.05
CA GLU A 10 24.99 -10.31 15.80
C GLU A 10 23.56 -9.85 16.14
N LYS A 11 23.40 -8.53 16.19
CA LYS A 11 22.09 -7.88 16.16
C LYS A 11 21.41 -8.36 14.88
N TRP A 12 20.35 -9.15 15.04
CA TRP A 12 19.44 -9.56 13.98
C TRP A 12 18.81 -8.32 13.35
N ARG A 13 19.50 -7.74 12.37
CA ARG A 13 19.02 -6.65 11.51
C ARG A 13 18.59 -7.28 10.19
N PHE A 14 17.57 -8.12 10.24
CA PHE A 14 16.89 -8.52 9.00
C PHE A 14 15.85 -7.45 8.71
N PRO A 15 16.02 -6.64 7.64
CA PRO A 15 14.92 -5.81 7.17
C PRO A 15 13.80 -6.77 6.79
N ILE A 16 12.68 -6.67 7.49
CA ILE A 16 11.54 -7.57 7.25
C ILE A 16 11.10 -7.34 5.80
N TRP A 17 11.05 -6.07 5.35
CA TRP A 17 10.64 -5.64 4.02
C TRP A 17 11.73 -4.78 3.35
N PRO A 18 11.76 -4.68 2.01
CA PRO A 18 12.65 -3.75 1.32
C PRO A 18 12.35 -2.30 1.73
N GLU A 19 13.41 -1.50 1.90
CA GLU A 19 13.30 -0.07 2.19
C GLU A 19 13.45 0.73 0.89
N TRP A 20 12.61 1.75 0.71
CA TRP A 20 12.65 2.67 -0.43
C TRP A 20 12.62 4.11 0.05
N ASN A 21 13.33 4.99 -0.63
CA ASN A 21 13.21 6.44 -0.45
C ASN A 21 12.39 7.08 -1.59
N ASP A 22 12.11 8.38 -1.48
CA ASP A 22 11.32 9.11 -2.47
C ASP A 22 11.96 9.09 -3.87
N ALA A 23 13.30 9.03 -3.98
CA ALA A 23 13.99 8.93 -5.27
C ALA A 23 13.79 7.55 -5.91
N ASP A 24 13.76 6.48 -5.12
CA ASP A 24 13.48 5.12 -5.61
C ASP A 24 12.05 5.03 -6.14
N ILE A 25 11.07 5.56 -5.41
CA ILE A 25 9.66 5.64 -5.84
C ILE A 25 9.51 6.47 -7.13
N ASN A 26 10.30 7.54 -7.28
CA ASN A 26 10.32 8.37 -8.49
C ASN A 26 10.96 7.68 -9.70
N ALA A 27 11.96 6.82 -9.48
CA ALA A 27 12.64 6.06 -10.51
C ALA A 27 11.88 4.77 -10.89
N GLU A 28 10.89 4.38 -10.08
CA GLU A 28 10.09 3.19 -10.28
C GLU A 28 9.36 3.21 -11.63
N LYS A 29 9.43 2.07 -12.33
CA LYS A 29 8.76 1.88 -13.61
C LYS A 29 7.39 1.29 -13.33
N TRP A 30 6.41 2.18 -13.20
CA TRP A 30 5.01 1.83 -12.94
C TRP A 30 4.31 1.17 -14.13
N ASP A 31 4.82 1.40 -15.34
CA ASP A 31 4.33 0.79 -16.58
C ASP A 31 5.18 -0.44 -16.91
N THR A 32 4.52 -1.56 -17.23
CA THR A 32 5.18 -2.76 -17.76
C THR A 32 5.60 -2.53 -19.22
N GLY A 33 6.65 -1.74 -19.41
CA GLY A 33 7.40 -1.67 -20.66
C GLY A 33 6.84 -0.69 -21.69
N LYS A 34 7.31 0.56 -21.63
CA LYS A 34 7.52 1.37 -22.85
C LYS A 34 8.93 1.94 -22.87
N ALA A 35 9.86 1.10 -23.29
CA ALA A 35 11.13 1.54 -23.87
C ALA A 35 11.25 0.92 -25.28
N GLY A 36 10.46 1.45 -26.23
CA GLY A 36 10.52 1.04 -27.62
C GLY A 36 9.37 1.62 -28.44
N LYS A 37 9.69 2.33 -29.53
CA LYS A 37 8.75 2.82 -30.54
C LYS A 37 7.76 1.72 -30.95
N GLU A 38 6.49 1.84 -30.59
CA GLU A 38 5.44 0.98 -31.14
C GLU A 38 5.03 1.48 -32.53
N LYS A 39 5.17 0.61 -33.54
CA LYS A 39 4.49 0.73 -34.82
C LYS A 39 2.98 0.58 -34.62
N PRO A 40 2.13 1.25 -35.41
CA PRO A 40 0.69 1.15 -35.27
C PRO A 40 0.22 -0.20 -35.83
N GLY A 41 -0.25 -1.10 -34.96
CA GLY A 41 -0.86 -2.35 -35.40
C GLY A 41 -0.94 -3.40 -34.30
N LYS A 42 -2.18 -3.68 -33.87
CA LYS A 42 -2.61 -4.65 -32.83
C LYS A 42 -2.33 -4.20 -31.40
N GLY A 43 -3.41 -3.87 -30.69
CA GLY A 43 -3.41 -3.58 -29.25
C GLY A 43 -2.92 -4.78 -28.46
N GLN A 44 -1.62 -4.83 -28.22
CA GLN A 44 -1.01 -5.75 -27.27
C GLN A 44 -1.15 -5.10 -25.90
N ILE A 45 -2.08 -5.62 -25.10
CA ILE A 45 -2.20 -5.26 -23.69
C ILE A 45 -0.85 -5.64 -23.04
N SER A 46 -0.06 -4.65 -22.60
CA SER A 46 1.15 -4.93 -21.84
C SER A 46 0.78 -5.83 -20.65
N PRO A 47 1.56 -6.87 -20.32
CA PRO A 47 1.21 -7.78 -19.25
C PRO A 47 1.05 -7.00 -17.94
N ALA A 48 0.00 -7.32 -17.17
CA ALA A 48 -0.17 -6.75 -15.85
C ALA A 48 1.04 -7.10 -14.97
N PHE A 49 1.34 -6.25 -13.99
CA PHE A 49 2.40 -6.51 -13.02
C PHE A 49 2.05 -7.72 -12.15
N ASP A 50 2.93 -8.71 -12.12
CA ASP A 50 2.91 -9.81 -11.17
C ASP A 50 4.04 -9.63 -10.17
N ASP A 51 3.71 -9.74 -8.89
CA ASP A 51 4.67 -9.64 -7.80
C ASP A 51 5.65 -10.84 -7.86
N PRO A 52 6.98 -10.61 -7.87
CA PRO A 52 7.96 -11.69 -7.85
C PRO A 52 7.87 -12.58 -6.60
N GLU A 53 7.36 -12.06 -5.47
CA GLU A 53 7.08 -12.85 -4.27
C GLU A 53 5.81 -13.70 -4.39
N GLY A 54 5.01 -13.45 -5.43
CA GLY A 54 3.77 -14.14 -5.71
C GLY A 54 2.62 -13.70 -4.81
N LYS A 55 1.65 -14.60 -4.61
CA LYS A 55 0.47 -14.34 -3.80
C LYS A 55 0.80 -14.49 -2.32
N ILE A 56 0.42 -13.49 -1.52
CA ILE A 56 0.58 -13.55 -0.06
C ILE A 56 -0.19 -14.73 0.55
N LYS A 57 0.35 -15.28 1.63
CA LYS A 57 -0.36 -16.28 2.45
C LYS A 57 -1.25 -15.56 3.46
N LEU A 58 -2.56 -15.79 3.39
CA LEU A 58 -3.51 -15.24 4.36
C LEU A 58 -3.57 -16.10 5.64
N PRO A 59 -3.95 -15.51 6.80
CA PRO A 59 -4.28 -16.26 7.99
C PRO A 59 -5.30 -17.37 7.72
N ALA A 60 -5.18 -18.51 8.41
CA ALA A 60 -6.02 -19.69 8.19
C ALA A 60 -7.53 -19.45 8.37
N SER A 61 -7.91 -18.43 9.15
CA SER A 61 -9.31 -18.00 9.31
C SER A 61 -9.91 -17.43 8.02
N LEU A 62 -9.08 -16.99 7.06
CA LEU A 62 -9.50 -16.42 5.79
C LEU A 62 -9.32 -17.44 4.66
N LYS A 63 -10.45 -17.90 4.11
CA LYS A 63 -10.44 -18.81 2.96
C LYS A 63 -10.43 -18.01 1.66
N VAL A 64 -9.36 -18.14 0.89
CA VAL A 64 -9.28 -17.52 -0.45
C VAL A 64 -10.09 -18.34 -1.44
N HIS A 65 -11.10 -17.73 -2.05
CA HIS A 65 -11.81 -18.32 -3.19
C HIS A 65 -11.03 -18.13 -4.50
N SER A 66 -10.63 -16.89 -4.79
CA SER A 66 -9.90 -16.53 -6.02
C SER A 66 -9.18 -15.20 -5.85
N TRP A 67 -8.06 -15.04 -6.54
CA TRP A 67 -7.37 -13.75 -6.70
C TRP A 67 -7.80 -13.13 -8.02
N LYS A 68 -8.43 -11.96 -7.98
CA LYS A 68 -8.91 -11.23 -9.16
C LYS A 68 -8.53 -9.76 -9.05
N ARG A 69 -8.18 -9.14 -10.17
CA ARG A 69 -7.97 -7.70 -10.29
C ARG A 69 -9.31 -6.98 -10.52
N PRO A 70 -9.41 -5.67 -10.21
CA PRO A 70 -10.64 -4.89 -10.41
C PRO A 70 -11.28 -5.07 -11.79
N GLN A 71 -10.49 -5.00 -12.86
CA GLN A 71 -10.97 -5.17 -14.25
C GLN A 71 -11.51 -6.56 -14.58
N GLU A 72 -11.24 -7.58 -13.77
CA GLU A 72 -11.73 -8.96 -14.01
C GLU A 72 -13.16 -9.16 -13.51
N PHE A 73 -13.67 -8.27 -12.66
CA PHE A 73 -15.05 -8.36 -12.15
C PHE A 73 -15.87 -7.09 -12.40
N LEU A 74 -15.24 -5.92 -12.54
CA LEU A 74 -15.89 -4.68 -12.99
C LEU A 74 -15.96 -4.64 -14.52
N THR A 75 -16.81 -5.48 -15.11
CA THR A 75 -16.89 -5.64 -16.58
C THR A 75 -17.63 -4.50 -17.28
N LYS A 76 -18.42 -3.72 -16.53
CA LYS A 76 -19.27 -2.63 -17.06
C LYS A 76 -18.77 -1.24 -16.70
N GLU A 77 -17.81 -1.13 -15.78
CA GLU A 77 -17.36 0.12 -15.21
C GLU A 77 -15.84 0.20 -15.25
N VAL A 78 -15.31 1.39 -15.52
CA VAL A 78 -13.87 1.63 -15.43
C VAL A 78 -13.53 1.91 -13.97
N PRO A 79 -12.64 1.14 -13.33
CA PRO A 79 -12.23 1.43 -11.96
C PRO A 79 -11.57 2.80 -11.91
N VAL A 80 -12.05 3.66 -11.01
CA VAL A 80 -11.52 4.99 -10.74
C VAL A 80 -11.31 5.16 -9.25
N ILE A 81 -10.39 6.04 -8.88
CA ILE A 81 -10.19 6.42 -7.49
C ILE A 81 -11.00 7.69 -7.23
N VAL A 82 -11.87 7.65 -6.23
CA VAL A 82 -12.64 8.80 -5.81
C VAL A 82 -11.72 9.71 -4.99
N GLN A 83 -11.53 10.94 -5.46
CA GLN A 83 -10.73 11.96 -4.77
C GLN A 83 -11.64 12.83 -3.91
N ASN A 84 -11.08 13.43 -2.85
CA ASN A 84 -11.73 14.41 -1.96
C ASN A 84 -12.81 13.83 -1.02
N GLU A 85 -12.64 12.59 -0.58
CA GLU A 85 -13.51 12.06 0.46
C GLU A 85 -13.14 12.62 1.84
N THR A 86 -14.15 13.09 2.58
CA THR A 86 -14.05 13.49 3.99
C THR A 86 -14.44 12.34 4.94
N SER A 87 -14.55 11.13 4.40
CA SER A 87 -14.96 9.91 5.10
C SER A 87 -14.43 8.70 4.36
N PHE A 88 -14.39 7.54 5.02
CA PHE A 88 -14.20 6.25 4.34
C PHE A 88 -14.91 5.15 5.14
N ASP A 89 -15.15 4.02 4.47
CA ASP A 89 -15.76 2.84 5.07
C ASP A 89 -14.96 1.57 4.73
N LEU A 90 -14.31 0.99 5.75
CA LEU A 90 -13.66 -0.31 5.65
C LEU A 90 -14.49 -1.43 6.30
N VAL A 91 -15.68 -1.13 6.82
CA VAL A 91 -16.49 -2.06 7.62
C VAL A 91 -17.64 -2.67 6.81
N SER A 92 -18.54 -1.86 6.24
CA SER A 92 -19.84 -2.38 5.77
C SER A 92 -19.72 -3.45 4.69
N ALA A 93 -18.75 -3.31 3.78
CA ALA A 93 -18.50 -4.29 2.72
C ALA A 93 -17.57 -5.46 3.14
N ASN A 94 -16.94 -5.37 4.31
CA ASN A 94 -15.85 -6.27 4.73
C ASN A 94 -16.16 -7.07 6.02
N GLU A 95 -17.42 -7.14 6.47
CA GLU A 95 -17.78 -7.92 7.66
C GLU A 95 -17.29 -9.38 7.59
N HIS A 96 -17.27 -9.95 6.39
CA HIS A 96 -16.85 -11.32 6.11
C HIS A 96 -15.37 -11.62 6.46
N ILE A 97 -14.50 -10.61 6.56
CA ILE A 97 -13.09 -10.81 6.97
C ILE A 97 -12.85 -10.63 8.48
N PHE A 98 -13.86 -10.20 9.25
CA PHE A 98 -13.71 -9.92 10.68
C PHE A 98 -13.71 -11.14 11.60
N CYS A 99 -13.90 -12.34 11.04
CA CYS A 99 -13.52 -13.57 11.72
C CYS A 99 -12.00 -13.66 11.97
N CYS A 100 -11.19 -12.86 11.26
CA CYS A 100 -9.75 -12.77 11.44
C CYS A 100 -9.38 -11.64 12.42
N GLU A 101 -8.70 -11.96 13.51
CA GLU A 101 -8.21 -10.99 14.49
C GLU A 101 -7.26 -9.96 13.87
N LEU A 102 -6.30 -10.40 13.06
CA LEU A 102 -5.35 -9.50 12.39
C LEU A 102 -6.07 -8.46 11.53
N MET A 103 -7.11 -8.85 10.77
CA MET A 103 -7.88 -7.90 9.96
C MET A 103 -8.64 -6.89 10.82
N ARG A 104 -9.22 -7.34 11.94
CA ARG A 104 -9.87 -6.43 12.90
C ARG A 104 -8.87 -5.43 13.47
N TRP A 105 -7.65 -5.85 13.81
CA TRP A 105 -6.61 -4.94 14.28
C TRP A 105 -6.21 -3.92 13.21
N ILE A 106 -5.91 -4.35 11.99
CA ILE A 106 -5.54 -3.45 10.88
C ILE A 106 -6.63 -2.38 10.66
N VAL A 107 -7.89 -2.80 10.54
CA VAL A 107 -9.01 -1.87 10.35
C VAL A 107 -9.15 -0.93 11.54
N SER A 108 -9.05 -1.45 12.77
CA SER A 108 -9.16 -0.62 13.99
C SER A 108 -8.06 0.44 14.05
N GLU A 109 -6.82 0.10 13.71
CA GLU A 109 -5.69 1.04 13.71
C GLU A 109 -5.89 2.16 12.68
N ILE A 110 -6.35 1.84 11.47
CA ILE A 110 -6.64 2.85 10.44
C ILE A 110 -7.73 3.82 10.91
N TYR A 111 -8.80 3.31 11.53
CA TYR A 111 -9.84 4.17 12.10
C TYR A 111 -9.36 4.99 13.30
N ALA A 112 -8.50 4.43 14.16
CA ALA A 112 -7.91 5.15 15.28
C ALA A 112 -7.07 6.34 14.78
N LEU A 113 -6.20 6.11 13.79
CA LEU A 113 -5.41 7.18 13.16
C LEU A 113 -6.32 8.25 12.54
N TRP A 114 -7.32 7.85 11.76
CA TRP A 114 -8.26 8.80 11.19
C TRP A 114 -8.90 9.69 12.25
N ARG A 115 -9.35 9.10 13.36
CA ARG A 115 -9.95 9.85 14.47
C ARG A 115 -8.95 10.80 15.12
N ILE A 116 -7.77 10.30 15.51
CA ILE A 116 -6.74 11.10 16.21
C ILE A 116 -6.37 12.36 15.40
N TYR A 117 -6.21 12.22 14.09
CA TYR A 117 -5.77 13.33 13.24
C TYR A 117 -6.92 14.24 12.77
N ASN A 118 -8.14 13.71 12.59
CA ASN A 118 -9.21 14.44 11.91
C ASN A 118 -10.41 14.81 12.80
N GLU A 119 -10.63 14.16 13.96
CA GLU A 119 -11.83 14.36 14.79
C GLU A 119 -12.03 15.83 15.20
N ASN A 120 -10.96 16.53 15.55
CA ASN A 120 -11.03 17.96 15.89
C ASN A 120 -11.24 18.86 14.67
N SER A 121 -10.71 18.49 13.50
CA SER A 121 -10.79 19.34 12.30
C SER A 121 -12.12 19.18 11.56
N LEU A 122 -12.70 17.98 11.58
CA LEU A 122 -13.99 17.68 10.96
C LEU A 122 -15.16 18.41 11.64
N ASN A 123 -15.02 18.77 12.92
CA ASN A 123 -16.03 19.50 13.69
C ASN A 123 -15.95 21.03 13.53
N SER A 124 -15.05 21.54 12.68
CA SER A 124 -14.89 22.97 12.42
C SER A 124 -15.81 23.47 11.29
N GLU A 125 -16.01 24.79 11.20
CA GLU A 125 -16.82 25.42 10.14
C GLU A 125 -16.29 25.12 8.72
N THR A 126 -14.99 24.79 8.60
CA THR A 126 -14.34 24.38 7.35
C THR A 126 -13.58 23.06 7.55
N PRO A 127 -14.26 21.90 7.42
CA PRO A 127 -13.66 20.59 7.66
C PRO A 127 -12.42 20.37 6.80
N THR A 128 -11.28 20.13 7.43
CA THR A 128 -10.03 19.82 6.73
C THR A 128 -9.51 18.46 7.18
N VAL A 129 -9.27 17.55 6.24
CA VAL A 129 -8.71 16.24 6.56
C VAL A 129 -7.18 16.36 6.58
N VAL A 130 -6.60 16.15 7.76
CA VAL A 130 -5.16 16.28 8.03
C VAL A 130 -4.40 15.00 7.65
N TRP A 131 -4.99 13.84 7.91
CA TRP A 131 -4.40 12.55 7.58
C TRP A 131 -5.39 11.70 6.80
N LYS A 132 -4.95 11.13 5.68
CA LYS A 132 -5.76 10.22 4.87
C LYS A 132 -5.05 8.88 4.71
N PRO A 133 -5.75 7.74 4.86
CA PRO A 133 -5.12 6.43 4.71
C PRO A 133 -4.55 6.23 3.30
N TRP A 134 -5.15 6.88 2.32
CA TRP A 134 -4.81 6.74 0.92
C TRP A 134 -3.59 7.58 0.48
N GLU A 135 -3.18 8.60 1.25
CA GLU A 135 -1.95 9.38 1.00
C GLU A 135 -0.66 8.55 1.12
N HIS A 136 -0.75 7.34 1.67
CA HIS A 136 0.35 6.39 1.82
C HIS A 136 0.44 5.38 0.67
N ILE A 137 -0.44 5.46 -0.33
CA ILE A 137 -0.50 4.53 -1.47
C ILE A 137 0.07 5.21 -2.71
N TYR A 138 1.07 4.60 -3.32
CA TYR A 138 1.67 5.06 -4.57
C TYR A 138 1.26 4.17 -5.74
N GLY A 139 0.79 4.79 -6.82
CA GLY A 139 0.52 4.14 -8.10
C GLY A 139 0.57 5.17 -9.22
N LEU A 140 1.38 4.93 -10.26
CA LEU A 140 1.57 5.82 -11.41
C LEU A 140 2.03 7.26 -11.06
N CYS A 141 2.51 7.51 -9.83
CA CYS A 141 2.81 8.85 -9.33
C CYS A 141 4.32 9.14 -9.31
N LYS A 142 4.69 10.38 -9.58
CA LYS A 142 6.02 10.94 -9.24
C LYS A 142 5.87 11.69 -7.92
N SER A 143 6.65 11.32 -6.90
CA SER A 143 6.68 11.83 -5.52
C SER A 143 6.81 13.36 -5.36
N ALA A 144 6.90 14.15 -6.43
CA ALA A 144 7.15 15.59 -6.40
C ALA A 144 5.89 16.47 -6.37
N LYS A 145 4.68 15.90 -6.44
CA LYS A 145 3.41 16.57 -6.14
C LYS A 145 2.61 15.67 -5.22
N GLU A 146 1.74 16.24 -4.39
CA GLU A 146 0.83 15.49 -3.52
C GLU A 146 0.40 14.18 -4.18
N PRO A 147 0.51 13.02 -3.50
CA PRO A 147 0.23 11.73 -4.12
C PRO A 147 -1.20 11.69 -4.67
N ILE A 148 -1.37 12.06 -5.93
CA ILE A 148 -2.63 11.87 -6.64
C ILE A 148 -2.68 10.37 -6.88
N ILE A 149 -3.53 9.69 -6.10
CA ILE A 149 -3.72 8.27 -6.30
C ILE A 149 -4.48 8.12 -7.60
N VAL A 150 -3.82 7.48 -8.56
CA VAL A 150 -4.40 7.15 -9.85
C VAL A 150 -4.55 5.64 -9.90
N TYR A 151 -5.72 5.19 -10.36
CA TYR A 151 -5.94 3.78 -10.62
C TYR A 151 -4.87 3.28 -11.61
N ASN A 152 -4.00 2.38 -11.15
CA ASN A 152 -3.00 1.74 -11.97
C ASN A 152 -3.57 0.50 -12.66
N LYS A 153 -3.89 0.63 -13.95
CA LYS A 153 -4.37 -0.48 -14.79
C LYS A 153 -3.39 -1.66 -14.91
N PHE A 154 -2.09 -1.43 -14.66
CA PHE A 154 -1.08 -2.49 -14.64
C PHE A 154 -1.08 -3.25 -13.30
N GLY A 155 -1.77 -2.74 -12.27
CA GLY A 155 -1.94 -3.42 -10.99
C GLY A 155 -0.71 -3.38 -10.08
N LYS A 156 0.22 -2.44 -10.31
CA LYS A 156 1.37 -2.22 -9.42
C LYS A 156 1.09 -1.03 -8.48
N TYR A 157 1.21 -1.27 -7.19
CA TYR A 157 1.12 -0.25 -6.15
C TYR A 157 2.23 -0.46 -5.12
N ALA A 158 2.67 0.61 -4.47
CA ALA A 158 3.54 0.57 -3.30
C ALA A 158 2.83 1.23 -2.11
N LEU A 159 3.09 0.74 -0.91
CA LEU A 159 2.51 1.25 0.33
C LEU A 159 3.63 1.79 1.23
N LYS A 160 3.51 3.05 1.67
CA LYS A 160 4.36 3.62 2.70
C LYS A 160 3.92 3.10 4.06
N LEU A 161 4.81 2.42 4.76
CA LEU A 161 4.59 2.00 6.13
C LEU A 161 5.62 2.64 7.05
N TYR A 162 5.19 2.91 8.28
CA TYR A 162 6.06 3.35 9.36
C TYR A 162 6.31 2.15 10.28
N TRP A 163 7.56 1.76 10.41
CA TRP A 163 7.98 0.67 11.28
C TRP A 163 9.01 1.20 12.29
N MET A 164 8.88 0.81 13.55
CA MET A 164 9.69 1.32 14.67
C MET A 164 11.18 0.94 14.55
N VAL A 165 11.95 1.67 13.74
CA VAL A 165 13.43 1.71 13.74
C VAL A 165 13.93 3.10 13.30
N SER A 166 13.77 4.13 14.15
CA SER A 166 14.65 5.32 14.10
C SER A 166 14.71 6.04 15.45
N GLY A 167 14.90 5.28 16.53
CA GLY A 167 15.19 5.85 17.85
C GLY A 167 15.80 4.77 18.73
N PHE A 168 16.73 5.15 19.59
CA PHE A 168 17.60 4.30 20.43
C PHE A 168 18.85 3.75 19.73
N LEU A 169 19.77 4.66 19.44
CA LEU A 169 21.16 4.60 19.92
C LEU A 169 21.80 5.97 19.66
N GLN A 170 21.72 6.86 20.65
CA GLN A 170 22.68 7.95 20.81
C GLN A 170 22.95 8.13 22.30
#